data_AF-A0A379GAX9-F1
#
_entry.id   AF-A0A379GAX9-F1
#
_cell.length_a   1.000
_cell.length_b   1.000
_cell.length_c   1.000
_cell.angle_alpha   90.00
_cell.angle_beta   90.00
_cell.angle_gamma   90.00
#
_symmetry.space_group_name_H-M   'P 1'
#
loop_
_entity.id
_entity.type
_entity.pdbx_description
1 polymer ?
#
loop_
_entity_poly.entity_id
_entity_poly.type
_entity_poly.pdbx_seq_one_letter_code
_entity_poly.pdbx_strand_id
1 'polypeptide(L)'
;MSLNFLDFEQPIAELEAKIDSLTAVSQHDEKIDINIDEEVARLREKSLELTRKIFSDLGAWQVAQLARHPLRPYTLDYINRVFTDFQELAGDRAYADDKAIVGGIARLDRSSGDDHWSSKRT
;
A
#
# COMPACT_ATOMS: atom_id res chain seq x y z
N MET A 1 8.65 -13.50 -3.40
CA MET A 1 7.31 -13.06 -3.90
C MET A 1 7.52 -12.52 -5.29
N SER A 2 6.81 -13.02 -6.29
CA SER A 2 6.88 -12.46 -7.65
C SER A 2 6.27 -11.06 -7.63
N LEU A 3 7.12 -10.04 -7.73
CA LEU A 3 6.67 -8.69 -8.03
C LEU A 3 6.10 -8.74 -9.46
N ASN A 4 4.77 -8.80 -9.56
CA ASN A 4 4.09 -8.78 -10.85
C ASN A 4 4.06 -7.34 -11.36
N PHE A 5 5.22 -6.84 -11.79
CA PHE A 5 5.34 -5.51 -12.40
C PHE A 5 4.58 -5.45 -13.72
N LEU A 6 3.87 -4.34 -13.94
CA LEU A 6 3.25 -4.06 -15.23
C LEU A 6 4.33 -3.64 -16.26
N ASP A 7 4.02 -3.74 -17.56
CA ASP A 7 4.98 -3.45 -18.63
C ASP A 7 5.59 -2.04 -18.52
N PHE A 8 4.79 -1.06 -18.08
CA PHE A 8 5.24 0.32 -17.90
C PHE A 8 5.98 0.57 -16.58
N GLU A 9 5.99 -0.38 -15.65
CA GLU A 9 6.70 -0.32 -14.38
C GLU A 9 8.11 -0.97 -14.45
N GLN A 10 8.42 -1.68 -15.54
CA GLN A 10 9.74 -2.30 -15.76
C GLN A 10 10.92 -1.35 -15.54
N PRO A 11 10.90 -0.08 -16.00
CA PRO A 11 12.00 0.85 -15.75
C PRO A 11 12.23 1.16 -14.26
N ILE A 12 11.17 1.08 -13.45
CA ILE A 12 11.24 1.29 -12.00
C ILE A 12 11.81 0.03 -11.35
N ALA A 13 11.34 -1.15 -11.77
CA ALA A 13 11.82 -2.44 -11.27
C ALA A 13 13.32 -2.65 -11.51
N GLU A 14 13.84 -2.25 -12.66
CA GLU A 14 15.27 -2.29 -12.97
C GLU A 14 16.09 -1.38 -12.05
N LEU A 15 15.58 -0.18 -11.76
CA LEU A 15 16.23 0.76 -10.84
C LEU A 15 16.21 0.23 -9.40
N GLU A 16 15.10 -0.33 -8.94
CA GLU A 16 15.00 -0.97 -7.62
C GLU A 16 15.95 -2.15 -7.50
N ALA A 17 16.00 -3.05 -8.49
CA ALA A 17 16.94 -4.16 -8.50
C ALA A 17 18.41 -3.69 -8.44
N LYS A 18 18.73 -2.58 -9.13
CA LYS A 18 20.06 -1.97 -9.06
C LYS A 18 20.36 -1.40 -7.67
N ILE A 19 19.41 -0.70 -7.06
CA ILE A 19 19.52 -0.17 -5.70
C ILE A 19 19.75 -1.31 -4.69
N ASP A 20 18.99 -2.40 -4.82
CA ASP A 20 19.10 -3.57 -3.93
C ASP A 20 20.47 -4.23 -4.08
N SER A 21 20.98 -4.36 -5.32
CA SER A 21 22.31 -4.92 -5.56
C SER A 21 23.42 -4.09 -4.94
N LEU A 22 23.35 -2.75 -5.05
CA LEU A 22 24.33 -1.84 -4.46
C LEU A 22 24.25 -1.82 -2.94
N THR A 23 23.03 -1.87 -2.38
CA THR A 23 22.80 -1.94 -0.94
C THR A 23 23.32 -3.25 -0.34
N ALA A 24 23.24 -4.36 -1.08
CA ALA A 24 23.79 -5.64 -0.65
C ALA A 24 25.33 -5.66 -0.67
N VAL A 25 25.95 -4.92 -1.61
CA VAL A 25 27.42 -4.84 -1.72
C VAL A 25 28.02 -3.93 -0.64
N SER A 26 27.38 -2.82 -0.26
CA SER A 26 27.88 -1.95 0.82
C SER A 26 27.98 -2.67 2.15
N GLN A 27 27.07 -3.60 2.45
CA GLN A 27 27.10 -4.42 3.68
C GLN A 27 28.34 -5.34 3.80
N HIS A 28 29.12 -5.54 2.73
CA HIS A 28 30.26 -6.45 2.72
C HIS A 28 31.65 -5.77 2.77
N ASP A 29 31.78 -4.47 2.50
CA ASP A 29 33.08 -3.77 2.40
C ASP A 29 33.10 -2.40 3.13
N GLU A 30 33.56 -2.38 4.39
CA GLU A 30 33.58 -1.21 5.30
C GLU A 30 34.41 0.00 4.82
N LYS A 31 35.24 -0.13 3.77
CA LYS A 31 36.14 0.95 3.27
C LYS A 31 35.61 1.72 2.06
N ILE A 32 34.52 1.26 1.43
CA ILE A 32 33.94 1.85 0.20
C ILE A 32 32.55 2.46 0.48
N ASP A 33 32.09 2.43 1.73
CA ASP A 33 30.73 2.77 2.15
C ASP A 33 30.24 4.16 1.69
N ILE A 34 31.07 5.20 1.83
CA ILE A 34 30.65 6.59 1.64
C ILE A 34 30.22 6.88 0.18
N ASN A 35 30.91 6.28 -0.81
CA ASN A 35 30.60 6.53 -2.23
C ASN A 35 29.39 5.72 -2.70
N ILE A 36 29.17 4.53 -2.11
CA ILE A 36 28.03 3.67 -2.48
C ILE A 36 26.74 4.26 -1.91
N ASP A 37 26.75 4.76 -0.67
CA ASP A 37 25.57 5.35 -0.05
C ASP A 37 25.07 6.61 -0.78
N GLU A 38 25.98 7.47 -1.22
CA GLU A 38 25.64 8.65 -2.03
C GLU A 38 25.05 8.24 -3.40
N GLU A 39 25.61 7.21 -4.04
CA GLU A 39 25.08 6.69 -5.30
C GLU A 39 23.70 6.05 -5.13
N VAL A 40 23.50 5.30 -4.04
CA VAL A 40 22.20 4.70 -3.69
C VAL A 40 21.16 5.79 -3.44
N ALA A 41 21.51 6.85 -2.71
CA ALA A 41 20.62 7.99 -2.48
C ALA A 41 20.21 8.65 -3.81
N ARG A 42 21.16 8.89 -4.71
CA ARG A 42 20.90 9.45 -6.04
C ARG A 42 20.00 8.55 -6.90
N LEU A 43 20.23 7.23 -6.87
CA LEU A 43 19.41 6.27 -7.61
C LEU A 43 17.98 6.19 -7.05
N ARG A 44 17.81 6.28 -5.73
CA ARG A 44 16.49 6.35 -5.08
C ARG A 44 15.72 7.59 -5.48
N GLU A 45 16.36 8.76 -5.48
CA GLU A 45 15.74 10.01 -5.93
C GLU A 45 15.29 9.90 -7.40
N LYS A 46 16.16 9.38 -8.26
CA LYS A 46 15.83 9.14 -9.68
C LYS A 46 14.68 8.15 -9.85
N SER A 47 14.61 7.10 -9.04
CA SER A 47 13.49 6.15 -9.04
C SER A 47 12.18 6.83 -8.66
N LEU A 48 12.19 7.69 -7.63
CA LEU A 48 11.01 8.47 -7.20
C LEU A 48 10.54 9.47 -8.27
N GLU A 49 11.46 10.14 -8.95
CA GLU A 49 11.14 11.02 -10.07
C GLU A 49 10.53 10.27 -11.24
N LEU A 50 11.13 9.14 -11.63
CA LEU A 50 10.66 8.31 -12.73
C LEU A 50 9.27 7.74 -12.43
N THR A 51 9.07 7.28 -11.20
CA THR A 51 7.77 6.81 -10.70
C THR A 51 6.73 7.93 -10.84
N ARG A 52 6.99 9.12 -10.29
CA ARG A 52 6.07 10.26 -10.42
C ARG A 52 5.75 10.57 -11.87
N LYS A 53 6.74 10.56 -12.75
CA LYS A 53 6.56 10.86 -14.18
C LYS A 53 5.67 9.81 -14.87
N ILE A 54 5.96 8.53 -14.69
CA ILE A 54 5.19 7.43 -15.29
C ILE A 54 3.74 7.45 -14.80
N PHE A 55 3.53 7.58 -13.49
CA PHE A 55 2.19 7.61 -12.91
C PHE A 55 1.41 8.90 -13.20
N SER A 56 2.09 10.00 -13.57
CA SER A 56 1.43 11.26 -13.94
C SER A 56 0.85 11.26 -15.37
N ASP A 57 1.38 10.43 -16.26
CA ASP A 57 1.00 10.38 -17.68
C ASP A 57 0.55 8.96 -18.08
N LEU A 58 -0.39 8.42 -17.30
CA LEU A 58 -0.96 7.09 -17.57
C LEU A 58 -2.05 7.16 -18.64
N GLY A 59 -1.89 6.35 -19.68
CA GLY A 59 -2.94 6.11 -20.66
C GLY A 59 -4.13 5.34 -20.07
N ALA A 60 -5.30 5.48 -20.70
CA ALA A 60 -6.55 4.87 -20.21
C ALA A 60 -6.45 3.34 -20.00
N TRP A 61 -5.73 2.63 -20.86
CA TRP A 61 -5.50 1.19 -20.71
C TRP A 61 -4.59 0.85 -19.53
N GLN A 62 -3.53 1.63 -19.31
CA GLN A 62 -2.61 1.44 -18.19
C GLN A 62 -3.31 1.65 -16.85
N VAL A 63 -4.22 2.63 -16.77
CA VAL A 63 -5.10 2.82 -15.60
C VAL A 63 -5.97 1.60 -15.35
N ALA A 64 -6.55 1.00 -16.40
CA ALA A 64 -7.35 -0.21 -16.26
C ALA A 64 -6.52 -1.43 -15.79
N GLN A 65 -5.27 -1.55 -16.26
CA GLN A 65 -4.32 -2.57 -15.78
C GLN A 65 -4.00 -2.37 -14.30
N LEU A 66 -3.68 -1.14 -13.88
CA LEU A 66 -3.40 -0.80 -12.49
C LEU A 66 -4.61 -1.06 -11.58
N ALA A 67 -5.82 -0.75 -12.03
CA ALA A 67 -7.04 -1.05 -11.31
C ALA A 67 -7.27 -2.55 -11.08
N ARG A 68 -6.67 -3.42 -11.90
CA ARG A 68 -6.74 -4.88 -11.80
C ARG A 68 -5.44 -5.50 -11.25
N HIS A 69 -4.57 -4.67 -10.67
CA HIS A 69 -3.30 -5.14 -10.16
C HIS A 69 -3.50 -6.21 -9.07
N PRO A 70 -2.77 -7.35 -9.10
CA PRO A 70 -2.96 -8.44 -8.13
C PRO A 70 -2.73 -8.04 -6.67
N LEU A 71 -1.87 -7.05 -6.43
CA LEU A 71 -1.59 -6.52 -5.08
C LEU A 71 -2.43 -5.27 -4.74
N ARG A 72 -3.47 -4.95 -5.53
CA ARG A 72 -4.36 -3.82 -5.22
C ARG A 72 -5.08 -4.13 -3.89
N PRO A 73 -4.99 -3.25 -2.87
CA PRO A 73 -5.68 -3.47 -1.62
C PRO A 73 -7.20 -3.59 -1.83
N TYR A 74 -7.81 -4.59 -1.21
CA TYR A 74 -9.23 -4.86 -1.26
C TYR A 74 -9.96 -4.19 -0.08
N THR A 75 -11.29 -4.24 -0.10
CA THR A 75 -12.16 -3.59 0.90
C THR A 75 -11.77 -3.92 2.34
N LEU A 76 -11.48 -5.20 2.63
CA LEU A 76 -11.06 -5.65 3.96
C LEU A 76 -9.72 -5.06 4.39
N ASP A 77 -8.78 -4.83 3.46
CA ASP A 77 -7.49 -4.21 3.77
C ASP A 77 -7.68 -2.76 4.25
N TYR A 78 -8.60 -2.03 3.62
CA TYR A 78 -8.96 -0.69 4.06
C TYR A 78 -9.70 -0.71 5.40
N ILE A 79 -10.66 -1.63 5.56
CA ILE A 79 -11.43 -1.76 6.81
C ILE A 79 -10.48 -1.97 8.00
N ASN A 80 -9.52 -2.89 7.87
CA ASN A 80 -8.56 -3.21 8.92
C ASN A 80 -7.56 -2.07 9.22
N ARG A 81 -7.29 -1.18 8.25
CA ARG A 81 -6.35 -0.06 8.43
C ARG A 81 -7.02 1.21 8.94
N VAL A 82 -8.28 1.41 8.60
CA VAL A 82 -9.00 2.68 8.79
C VAL A 82 -9.99 2.61 9.96
N PHE A 83 -10.59 1.45 10.19
CA PHE A 83 -11.66 1.29 11.18
C PHE A 83 -11.23 0.44 12.37
N THR A 84 -11.94 0.62 13.48
CA THR A 84 -11.81 -0.21 14.68
C THR A 84 -13.16 -0.85 15.00
N ASP A 85 -13.14 -1.97 15.72
CA ASP A 85 -14.34 -2.75 16.09
C ASP A 85 -15.27 -3.04 14.91
N PHE A 86 -14.69 -3.46 13.77
CA PHE A 86 -15.49 -3.89 12.62
C PHE A 86 -16.18 -5.23 12.94
N GLN A 87 -17.51 -5.21 12.85
CA GLN A 87 -18.36 -6.38 12.98
C GLN A 87 -19.03 -6.65 11.62
N GLU A 88 -18.56 -7.72 10.97
CA GLU A 88 -19.10 -8.18 9.70
C GLU A 88 -20.54 -8.66 9.87
N LEU A 89 -21.40 -8.21 8.95
CA LEU A 89 -22.79 -8.62 8.85
C LEU A 89 -22.95 -9.42 7.57
N ALA A 90 -23.60 -10.58 7.70
CA ALA A 90 -23.74 -11.57 6.63
C ALA A 90 -25.21 -11.86 6.33
N GLY A 91 -25.49 -12.18 5.06
CA GLY A 91 -26.78 -12.69 4.60
C GLY A 91 -27.80 -11.63 4.15
N ASP A 92 -28.50 -11.96 3.08
CA ASP A 92 -29.60 -11.17 2.49
C ASP A 92 -30.98 -11.45 3.14
N ARG A 93 -31.01 -12.35 4.14
CA ARG A 93 -32.23 -12.89 4.82
C ARG A 93 -33.23 -13.59 3.88
N ALA A 94 -32.87 -13.84 2.63
CA ALA A 94 -33.75 -14.42 1.62
C ALA A 94 -33.20 -15.72 1.04
N TYR A 95 -31.91 -15.79 0.76
CA TYR A 95 -31.29 -16.92 0.08
C TYR A 95 -29.96 -17.32 0.69
N ALA A 96 -28.94 -16.46 0.63
CA ALA A 96 -27.59 -16.80 1.05
C ALA A 96 -26.76 -15.56 1.40
N ASP A 97 -25.58 -15.85 1.95
CA ASP A 97 -24.54 -14.86 2.19
C ASP A 97 -23.56 -14.82 1.01
N ASP A 98 -23.50 -13.69 0.30
CA ASP A 98 -22.63 -13.50 -0.86
C ASP A 98 -21.23 -13.06 -0.42
N LYS A 99 -20.25 -13.96 -0.56
CA LYS A 99 -18.84 -13.70 -0.20
C LYS A 99 -18.16 -12.63 -1.07
N ALA A 100 -18.75 -12.23 -2.19
CA ALA A 100 -18.25 -11.12 -3.00
C ALA A 100 -18.55 -9.75 -2.36
N ILE A 101 -19.52 -9.67 -1.45
CA ILE A 101 -19.92 -8.43 -0.78
C ILE A 101 -19.58 -8.54 0.70
N VAL A 102 -18.74 -7.63 1.17
CA VAL A 102 -18.41 -7.50 2.59
C VAL A 102 -19.05 -6.23 3.12
N GLY A 103 -19.79 -6.34 4.22
CA GLY A 103 -20.45 -5.22 4.88
C GLY A 103 -20.50 -5.44 6.39
N GLY A 104 -20.59 -4.35 7.16
CA GLY A 104 -20.57 -4.44 8.61
C GLY A 104 -20.63 -3.08 9.27
N ILE A 105 -20.79 -3.09 10.60
CA ILE A 105 -20.71 -1.88 11.42
C ILE A 105 -19.28 -1.74 11.91
N ALA A 106 -18.71 -0.54 11.84
CA ALA A 106 -17.42 -0.26 12.44
C ALA A 106 -17.33 1.16 12.94
N ARG A 107 -16.32 1.41 13.78
CA ARG A 107 -16.00 2.74 14.27
C ARG A 107 -14.90 3.36 13.43
N LEU A 108 -15.22 4.49 12.82
CA LEU A 108 -14.28 5.37 12.15
C LEU A 108 -13.87 6.48 13.13
N ASP A 109 -12.57 6.66 13.31
CA ASP A 109 -11.98 7.61 14.27
C ASP A 109 -12.24 7.26 15.75
N ARG A 110 -11.22 7.50 16.58
CA ARG A 110 -11.36 7.44 18.03
C ARG A 110 -11.69 8.87 18.43
N SER A 111 -12.98 9.24 18.42
CA SER A 111 -13.39 10.42 19.16
C SER A 111 -13.04 10.16 20.63
N SER A 112 -11.87 10.61 21.05
CA SER A 112 -11.48 10.74 22.45
C SER A 112 -12.32 11.84 23.07
N GLY A 113 -13.61 11.55 23.27
CA GLY A 113 -14.61 12.57 23.58
C GLY A 113 -15.88 12.14 24.30
N ASP A 114 -16.24 10.84 24.41
CA ASP A 114 -17.56 10.45 24.91
C ASP A 114 -17.59 9.38 26.02
N ASP A 115 -16.58 9.36 26.91
CA ASP A 115 -16.68 8.62 28.19
C ASP A 115 -17.12 9.50 29.37
N HIS A 116 -17.62 10.72 29.11
CA HIS A 116 -17.99 11.67 30.18
C HIS A 116 -19.49 11.74 30.51
N TRP A 117 -20.34 10.89 29.92
CA TRP A 117 -21.79 10.92 30.15
C TRP A 117 -22.32 9.85 31.13
N SER A 118 -21.48 9.32 32.01
CA SER A 118 -21.88 8.35 33.06
C SER A 118 -21.89 8.92 34.50
N SER A 119 -21.53 10.20 34.72
CA SER A 119 -21.33 10.73 36.09
C SER A 119 -22.31 11.83 36.55
N LYS A 120 -23.42 12.10 35.84
CA LYS A 120 -24.40 13.12 36.29
C LYS A 120 -25.83 12.57 36.44
N ARG A 121 -25.96 11.43 37.11
CA ARG A 121 -27.22 11.02 37.76
C ARG A 121 -26.94 10.65 39.21
N THR A 122 -26.90 11.67 40.06
CA THR A 122 -27.13 11.57 41.50
C THR A 122 -27.77 12.88 41.93
#